data_AF-A0A5J4TFG0-F1
#
_entry.id   AF-A0A5J4TFG0-F1
#
_cell.length_a   1.000
_cell.length_b   1.000
_cell.length_c   1.000
_cell.angle_alpha   90.00
_cell.angle_beta   90.00
_cell.angle_gamma   90.00
#
_symmetry.space_group_name_H-M   'P 1'
#
loop_
_entity.id
_entity.type
_entity.pdbx_description
1 polymer ?
#
loop_
_entity_poly.entity_id
_entity_poly.type
_entity_poly.pdbx_seq_one_letter_code
_entity_poly.pdbx_strand_id
1 'polypeptide(L)' 'MSSGGQKPPVKRKWSDYQFEDELSSGAFGRIYVMKHLPSGELEVIKSLPYKKEDKIKIADEEVNMLNQAKS' A
#
# COMPACT_ATOMS: atom_id res chain seq x y z
N MET A 1 -27.03 -14.11 8.43
CA MET A 1 -25.86 -13.89 9.30
C MET A 1 -24.62 -14.14 8.48
N SER A 2 -24.02 -13.09 7.91
CA SER A 2 -22.73 -13.23 7.19
C SER A 2 -21.67 -12.63 8.08
N SER A 3 -20.90 -13.49 8.75
CA SER A 3 -19.79 -13.11 9.60
C SER A 3 -18.62 -12.67 8.72
N GLY A 4 -18.71 -11.46 8.15
CA GLY A 4 -17.60 -10.75 7.53
C GLY A 4 -16.64 -10.26 8.61
N GLY A 5 -16.08 -11.18 9.40
CA GLY A 5 -15.01 -10.84 10.33
C GLY A 5 -13.80 -10.40 9.53
N GLN A 6 -13.46 -9.11 9.59
CA GLN A 6 -12.20 -8.60 9.07
C GLN A 6 -11.07 -9.44 9.66
N LYS A 7 -10.42 -10.27 8.82
CA LYS A 7 -9.17 -10.91 9.20
C LYS A 7 -8.20 -9.79 9.59
N PRO A 8 -7.47 -9.91 10.71
CA PRO A 8 -6.45 -8.93 11.06
C PRO A 8 -5.51 -8.76 9.87
N PRO A 9 -5.04 -7.53 9.57
CA PRO A 9 -4.18 -7.29 8.43
C PRO A 9 -2.97 -8.21 8.55
N VAL A 10 -2.86 -9.14 7.61
CA VAL A 10 -1.72 -10.05 7.54
C VAL A 10 -0.48 -9.18 7.46
N LYS A 11 0.48 -9.38 8.36
CA LYS A 11 1.70 -8.57 8.42
C LYS A 11 2.56 -8.88 7.19
N ARG A 12 2.34 -8.13 6.10
CA ARG A 12 3.07 -8.23 4.83
C ARG A 12 4.49 -7.67 5.02
N LYS A 13 5.50 -8.35 4.47
CA LYS A 13 6.88 -7.84 4.36
C LYS A 13 7.18 -7.51 2.90
N TRP A 14 8.07 -6.54 2.67
CA TRP A 14 8.53 -6.22 1.32
C TRP A 14 9.12 -7.43 0.58
N SER A 15 9.80 -8.33 1.32
CA SER A 15 10.35 -9.59 0.80
C SER A 15 9.31 -10.60 0.30
N ASP A 16 8.03 -10.39 0.62
CA ASP A 16 6.95 -11.28 0.18
C ASP A 16 6.50 -10.94 -1.25
N TYR A 17 7.14 -9.97 -1.90
CA TYR A 17 6.74 -9.42 -3.20
C TYR A 17 7.83 -9.48 -4.25
N GLN A 18 7.42 -9.74 -5.47
CA GLN A 18 8.21 -9.60 -6.68
C GLN A 18 7.76 -8.34 -7.44
N PHE A 19 8.72 -7.51 -7.86
CA PHE A 19 8.45 -6.36 -8.71
C PHE A 19 8.07 -6.80 -10.12
N GLU A 20 6.98 -6.25 -10.65
CA GLU A 20 6.53 -6.49 -12.03
C GLU A 20 6.66 -5.23 -12.89
N ASP A 21 6.18 -4.07 -12.41
CA ASP A 21 6.24 -2.81 -13.16
C ASP A 21 6.15 -1.56 -12.24
N GLU A 22 6.54 -0.39 -12.75
CA GLU A 22 6.34 0.92 -12.12
C GLU A 22 5.30 1.72 -12.91
N LEU A 23 4.13 1.96 -12.30
CA LEU A 23 3.12 2.85 -12.88
C LEU A 23 3.56 4.29 -12.67
N SER A 24 3.60 5.06 -13.77
CA SER A 24 3.93 6.48 -13.86
C SER A 24 3.98 7.23 -12.51
N SER A 25 5.16 7.76 -12.18
CA SER A 25 5.36 8.56 -10.97
C SER A 25 4.62 9.89 -11.05
N GLY A 26 3.53 10.03 -10.28
CA GLY A 26 2.94 11.33 -10.01
C GLY A 26 3.85 12.19 -9.12
N ALA A 27 3.42 13.41 -8.80
CA ALA A 27 4.19 14.36 -7.97
C ALA A 27 4.51 13.88 -6.54
N PHE A 28 3.94 12.73 -6.11
CA PHE A 28 4.07 12.23 -4.75
C PHE A 28 4.27 10.71 -4.70
N GLY A 29 5.54 10.30 -4.61
CA GLY A 29 5.94 8.90 -4.45
C GLY A 29 6.05 8.11 -5.75
N ARG A 30 6.26 6.81 -5.60
CA ARG A 30 6.32 5.83 -6.70
C ARG A 30 5.23 4.80 -6.52
N ILE A 31 4.65 4.32 -7.62
CA ILE A 31 3.60 3.31 -7.60
C ILE A 31 4.13 2.07 -8.31
N TYR A 32 4.11 0.94 -7.61
CA TYR A 32 4.62 -0.33 -8.11
C TYR A 32 3.49 -1.32 -8.28
N VAL A 33 3.48 -2.04 -9.40
CA VAL A 33 2.76 -3.30 -9.54
C VAL A 33 3.68 -4.40 -9.03
N MET A 34 3.19 -5.13 -8.03
CA MET A 34 3.96 -6.12 -7.30
C MET A 34 3.16 -7.42 -7.21
N LYS A 35 3.80 -8.55 -7.48
CA LYS A 35 3.20 -9.87 -7.28
C LYS A 35 3.48 -10.35 -5.85
N HIS A 36 2.43 -10.61 -5.08
CA HIS A 36 2.56 -11.20 -3.75
C HIS A 36 2.87 -12.69 -3.89
N LEU A 37 4.10 -13.11 -3.56
CA LEU A 37 4.60 -14.46 -3.80
C LEU A 37 3.75 -15.56 -3.13
N PRO A 38 3.27 -15.41 -1.87
CA PRO A 38 2.45 -16.43 -1.22
C PRO A 38 1.06 -16.64 -1.83
N SER A 39 0.37 -15.58 -2.29
CA SER A 39 -0.99 -15.71 -2.89
C SER A 39 -0.99 -15.74 -4.42
N GLY A 40 0.08 -15.28 -5.06
CA GLY A 40 0.16 -15.10 -6.51
C GLY A 40 -0.60 -13.89 -7.04
N GLU A 41 -1.28 -13.13 -6.18
CA GLU A 41 -2.09 -11.97 -6.56
C GLU A 41 -1.21 -10.77 -6.93
N LEU A 42 -1.70 -9.97 -7.88
CA LEU A 42 -1.11 -8.68 -8.23
C LEU A 42 -1.68 -7.60 -7.31
N GLU A 43 -0.79 -6.82 -6.72
CA GLU A 43 -1.11 -5.73 -5.81
C GLU A 43 -0.38 -4.46 -6.22
N VAL A 44 -0.96 -3.31 -5.86
CA VAL A 44 -0.35 -2.00 -6.06
C VAL A 44 0.27 -1.52 -4.75
N ILE A 45 1.58 -1.23 -4.77
CA ILE A 45 2.29 -0.67 -3.62
C ILE A 45 2.74 0.75 -3.92
N LYS A 46 2.30 1.72 -3.11
CA LYS A 46 2.75 3.12 -3.17
C LYS A 46 3.90 3.34 -2.19
N SER A 47 5.06 3.76 -2.68
CA SER A 47 6.21 4.16 -1.87
C SER A 47 6.29 5.67 -1.76
N LEU A 48 6.35 6.18 -0.53
CA LEU A 48 6.38 7.61 -0.23
C LEU A 48 7.73 8.01 0.38
N PRO A 49 8.38 9.09 -0.09
CA PRO A 49 9.61 9.58 0.52
C PRO A 49 9.30 10.22 1.89
N TYR A 50 9.44 9.42 2.95
CA TYR A 50 9.05 9.75 4.33
C TYR A 50 10.13 10.50 5.14
N LYS A 51 11.19 11.03 4.51
CA LYS A 51 12.37 11.58 5.21
C LYS A 51 12.30 13.07 5.58
N LYS A 52 11.22 13.77 5.21
CA LYS A 52 11.03 15.21 5.50
C LYS A 52 9.72 15.38 6.26
N GLU A 53 9.69 16.18 7.32
CA GLU A 53 8.50 16.37 8.17
C GLU A 53 7.24 16.75 7.37
N ASP A 54 7.38 17.63 6.37
CA ASP A 54 6.27 18.04 5.50
C ASP A 54 5.71 16.87 4.68
N LYS A 55 6.56 15.90 4.32
CA LYS A 55 6.19 14.71 3.55
C LYS A 55 5.61 13.60 4.44
N ILE A 56 5.98 13.58 5.73
CA ILE A 56 5.40 12.68 6.74
C ILE A 56 3.91 13.01 6.93
N LYS A 57 3.57 14.28 7.15
CA LYS A 57 2.17 14.71 7.35
C LYS A 57 1.27 14.31 6.18
N ILE A 58 1.73 14.56 4.95
CA ILE A 58 0.98 14.21 3.73
C ILE A 58 0.79 12.68 3.62
N ALA A 59 1.81 11.89 3.96
CA ALA A 59 1.72 10.43 3.94
C ALA A 59 0.72 9.91 4.98
N ASP A 60 0.74 10.46 6.20
CA ASP A 60 -0.17 10.08 7.29
C ASP A 60 -1.62 10.45 6.96
N GLU A 61 -1.84 11.63 6.38
CA GLU A 61 -3.16 12.06 5.89
C GLU A 61 -3.70 11.13 4.81
N GLU A 62 -2.86 10.73 3.84
CA GLU A 62 -3.26 9.81 2.78
C GLU A 62 -3.64 8.43 3.33
N VAL A 63 -2.86 7.88 4.27
CA VAL A 63 -3.20 6.61 4.95
C VAL A 63 -4.51 6.73 5.75
N ASN A 64 -4.71 7.84 6.45
CA ASN A 64 -5.93 8.08 7.21
C ASN A 64 -7.17 8.11 6.30
N MET A 65 -7.11 8.89 5.21
CA MET A 65 -8.21 8.96 4.24
C MET A 65 -8.51 7.59 3.61
N LEU A 66 -7.48 6.83 3.22
CA LEU A 66 -7.67 5.49 2.66
C LEU A 66 -8.32 4.53 3.66
N ASN A 67 -8.02 4.64 4.94
CA ASN A 67 -8.66 3.83 5.97
C ASN A 67 -10.11 4.25 6.21
N GLN A 68 -10.44 5.53 6.12
CA GLN A 68 -11.82 6.02 6.22
C GLN A 68 -12.68 5.61 5.01
N ALA A 69 -12.08 5.54 3.82
CA ALA A 69 -12.78 5.15 2.58
C ALA A 69 -13.09 3.65 2.49
N LYS A 70 -12.50 2.81 3.34
CA LYS A 70 -12.85 1.39 3.46
C LYS A 70 -14.16 1.25 4.25
N SER A 71 -15.29 1.50 3.58
CA SER A 71 -16.64 1.17 4.07
C SER A 71 -17.05 -0.24 3.65
#